data_AF-A0A3D2PS19-F1
#
_entry.id   AF-A0A3D2PS19-F1
#
_cell.length_a   1.000
_cell.length_b   1.000
_cell.length_c   1.000
_cell.angle_alpha   90.00
_cell.angle_beta   90.00
_cell.angle_gamma   90.00
#
_symmetry.space_group_name_H-M   'P 1'
#
loop_
_entity.id
_entity.type
_entity.pdbx_description
1 polymer ?
#
loop_
_entity_poly.entity_id
_entity_poly.type
_entity_poly.pdbx_seq_one_letter_code
_entity_poly.pdbx_strand_id
1 'polypeptide(L)' 'FLINSYTTGLQPAVLSYLIGTELKRFPGKVTADEIGLPVSSNGLTLPCGASGRFEGI' A
#
# COMPACT_ATOMS: atom_id res chain seq x y z
N PHE A 1 11.56 1.22 -1.87
CA PHE A 1 10.71 2.33 -2.36
C PHE A 1 9.35 2.25 -1.67
N LEU A 2 8.71 3.37 -1.32
CA LEU A 2 7.43 3.40 -0.59
C LEU A 2 6.50 4.44 -1.21
N ILE A 3 5.25 4.06 -1.45
CA ILE A 3 4.15 4.94 -1.84
C ILE A 3 3.12 4.93 -0.71
N ASN A 4 2.68 6.11 -0.29
CA ASN A 4 1.50 6.28 0.55
C ASN A 4 0.43 7.05 -0.25
N SER A 5 -0.81 6.57 -0.23
CA SER A 5 -1.90 7.07 -1.06
C SER A 5 -3.16 7.31 -0.25
N TYR A 6 -3.75 8.50 -0.44
CA TYR A 6 -5.02 8.92 0.15
C TYR A 6 -6.10 9.19 -0.91
N THR A 7 -5.94 8.61 -2.10
CA THR A 7 -6.94 8.66 -3.18
C THR A 7 -7.60 7.31 -3.36
N THR A 8 -8.90 7.32 -3.62
CA THR A 8 -9.72 6.11 -3.81
C THR A 8 -9.30 5.29 -5.03
N GLY A 9 -8.65 5.90 -6.03
CA GLY A 9 -8.23 5.23 -7.26
C GLY A 9 -6.94 4.41 -7.16
N LEU A 10 -6.19 4.52 -6.06
CA LEU A 10 -4.92 3.82 -5.85
C LEU A 10 -5.02 2.81 -4.70
N GLN A 11 -5.94 1.86 -4.85
CA GLN A 11 -6.10 0.73 -3.93
C GLN A 11 -4.83 -0.17 -3.89
N PRO A 12 -4.65 -1.02 -2.87
CA PRO A 12 -3.48 -1.88 -2.72
C PRO A 12 -3.13 -2.73 -3.94
N ALA A 13 -4.14 -3.25 -4.64
CA ALA A 13 -3.93 -4.03 -5.86
C ALA A 13 -3.35 -3.18 -7.00
N VAL A 14 -3.84 -1.93 -7.14
CA VAL A 14 -3.32 -0.97 -8.13
C VAL A 14 -1.88 -0.58 -7.78
N LEU A 15 -1.59 -0.29 -6.51
CA LEU A 15 -0.23 0.00 -6.04
C LEU A 15 0.72 -1.18 -6.30
N SER A 16 0.29 -2.41 -6.01
CA SER A 16 1.08 -3.62 -6.29
C SER A 16 1.38 -3.76 -7.78
N TYR A 17 0.38 -3.54 -8.63
CA TYR A 17 0.53 -3.61 -10.08
C TYR A 17 1.52 -2.55 -10.60
N LEU A 18 1.36 -1.29 -10.18
CA LEU A 18 2.20 -0.18 -10.61
C LEU A 18 3.66 -0.37 -10.16
N ILE A 19 3.87 -0.64 -8.88
CA ILE A 19 5.22 -0.84 -8.32
C ILE A 19 5.88 -2.08 -8.95
N GLY A 20 5.14 -3.18 -9.08
CA GLY A 20 5.63 -4.41 -9.70
C GLY A 20 5.97 -4.24 -11.17
N THR A 21 5.23 -3.40 -11.90
CA THR A 21 5.50 -3.09 -13.31
C THR A 21 6.75 -2.22 -13.44
N GLU A 22 6.84 -1.11 -12.70
CA GLU A 22 7.94 -0.15 -12.82
C GLU A 22 9.27 -0.68 -12.27
N LEU A 23 9.23 -1.45 -11.17
CA LEU A 23 10.42 -1.97 -10.51
C LEU A 23 10.75 -3.41 -10.87
N LYS A 24 10.06 -4.02 -11.84
CA LYS A 24 10.25 -5.40 -12.33
C LYS A 24 11.73 -5.82 -12.51
N ARG A 25 12.58 -4.89 -12.93
CA ARG A 25 14.00 -5.16 -13.23
C ARG A 25 14.90 -5.29 -12.00
N PHE A 26 14.41 -4.88 -10.83
CA PHE A 26 15.17 -4.92 -9.59
C PHE A 26 14.76 -6.17 -8.77
N PRO A 27 15.72 -6.98 -8.30
CA PRO A 27 15.39 -8.11 -7.43
C PRO A 27 14.84 -7.59 -6.10
N GLY A 28 13.69 -8.12 -5.68
CA GLY A 28 12.99 -7.64 -4.49
C GLY A 28 11.57 -8.15 -4.39
N LYS A 29 10.86 -7.64 -3.38
CA LYS A 29 9.47 -7.98 -3.08
C LYS A 29 8.62 -6.72 -3.05
N VAL A 30 7.44 -6.78 -3.66
CA VAL A 30 6.38 -5.77 -3.52
C VAL A 30 5.36 -6.25 -2.50
N THR A 31 4.98 -5.36 -1.58
CA THR A 31 3.87 -5.52 -0.64
C THR A 31 2.98 -4.29 -0.72
N ALA A 32 1.66 -4.46 -0.65
CA ALA A 32 0.75 -3.33 -0.53
C ALA A 32 -0.46 -3.73 0.30
N ASP A 33 -0.98 -2.79 1.09
CA ASP A 33 -2.12 -3.01 1.97
C ASP A 33 -2.84 -1.70 2.29
N GLU A 34 -4.04 -1.82 2.86
CA GLU A 34 -4.80 -0.71 3.43
C GLU A 34 -4.16 -0.23 4.74
N ILE A 35 -4.21 1.07 4.96
CA ILE A 35 -3.84 1.72 6.22
C ILE A 35 -5.12 1.94 7.01
N GLY A 36 -5.18 1.36 8.20
CA GLY A 36 -6.29 1.55 9.13
C GLY A 36 -5.84 2.20 10.43
N LEU A 37 -6.69 3.07 11.00
CA LEU A 37 -6.53 3.58 12.36
C LEU A 37 -7.59 2.97 13.29
N PRO A 38 -7.21 2.34 14.41
CA PRO A 38 -8.19 1.80 15.35
C PRO A 38 -8.93 2.93 16.08
N VAL A 39 -10.26 2.85 16.13
CA VAL A 39 -11.12 3.83 16.80
C VAL A 39 -11.49 3.32 18.19
N SER A 40 -10.98 3.98 19.23
CA SER A 40 -11.12 3.53 20.63
C SER A 40 -12.57 3.54 21.15
N SER A 41 -13.44 4.40 20.62
CA SER A 41 -14.81 4.56 21.11
C SER A 41 -15.78 3.48 20.63
N ASN A 42 -15.48 2.79 19.52
CA ASN A 42 -16.38 1.79 18.92
C ASN A 42 -15.68 0.49 18.48
N GLY A 43 -14.34 0.41 18.58
CA GLY A 43 -13.56 -0.77 18.21
C GLY A 43 -13.47 -1.03 16.70
N LEU A 44 -13.97 -0.12 15.86
CA LEU A 44 -13.88 -0.22 14.40
C LEU A 44 -12.54 0.33 13.89
N THR A 45 -12.15 -0.08 12.70
CA THR A 45 -10.99 0.47 11.99
C THR A 45 -11.44 1.56 11.02
N LEU A 46 -10.91 2.77 11.16
CA LEU A 46 -11.10 3.87 10.22
C LEU A 46 -10.15 3.67 9.02
N PRO A 47 -10.64 3.52 7.78
CA PRO A 47 -9.78 3.45 6.61
C PRO A 47 -9.10 4.80 6.36
N CYS A 48 -7.79 4.79 6.18
CA CYS A 48 -6.94 5.98 6.11
C CYS A 48 -6.04 5.97 4.87
N GLY A 49 -6.43 5.27 3.80
CA GLY A 49 -5.65 5.16 2.56
C GLY A 49 -4.92 3.83 2.44
N ALA A 50 -3.99 3.74 1.50
CA ALA A 50 -3.24 2.53 1.21
C ALA A 50 -1.75 2.82 1.08
N SER A 51 -0.91 1.83 1.36
CA SER A 51 0.53 1.89 1.12
C SER A 51 1.02 0.75 0.24
N GLY A 52 2.05 1.02 -0.54
CA GLY A 52 2.76 0.03 -1.34
C GLY A 52 4.27 0.20 -1.16
N ARG A 53 4.98 -0.90 -0.88
CA ARG A 53 6.41 -0.92 -0.62
C ARG A 53 7.10 -1.93 -1.53
N PHE A 54 8.22 -1.52 -2.10
CA PHE A 54 9.21 -2.41 -2.69
C PHE A 54 10.43 -2.51 -1.77
N GLU A 55 10.79 -3.74 -1.41
CA GLU A 55 11.97 -4.10 -0.61
C GLU A 55 12.95 -4.83 -1.54
N GLY A 56 14.08 -4.17 -1.85
CA GLY A 56 15.14 -4.78 -2.63
C GLY A 56 15.89 -5.86 -1.85
N ILE A 57 16.56 -6.76 -2.57
CA ILE A 57 17.47 -7.77 -2.03
C ILE A 57 18.88 -7.19 -1.91
#